data_AF-A0A830B5A0-F1
#
_entry.id   AF-A0A830B5A0-F1
#
_cell.length_a   1.000
_cell.length_b   1.000
_cell.length_c   1.000
_cell.angle_alpha   90.00
_cell.angle_beta   90.00
_cell.angle_gamma   90.00
#
_symmetry.space_group_name_H-M   'P 1'
#
loop_
_entity.id
_entity.type
_entity.pdbx_description
1 polymer ?
#
loop_
_entity_poly.entity_id
_entity_poly.type
_entity_poly.pdbx_seq_one_letter_code
_entity_poly.pdbx_strand_id
1 'polypeptide(L)'
;MGACTITGGMFSTDSYSTVRGVDKLIPVDVYLPGCPPKPEAVIDAITKLRLNKQIGCFTTNHKFRVGRSMNNGNYDQRFLYQPPIYFRDPY
;
A
#
# COMPACT_ATOMS: atom_id res chain seq x y z
N MET A 1 4.14 -0.89 11.43
CA MET A 1 5.17 -1.45 12.33
C MET A 1 6.51 -1.47 11.60
N GLY A 2 7.59 -1.10 12.29
CA GLY A 2 8.93 -1.04 11.72
C GLY A 2 9.25 0.28 10.99
N ALA A 3 10.54 0.52 10.76
CA ALA A 3 11.08 1.81 10.29
C ALA A 3 10.43 2.30 8.99
N CYS A 4 10.13 1.39 8.06
CA CYS A 4 9.47 1.72 6.79
C CYS A 4 8.10 2.40 6.98
N THR A 5 7.34 1.99 7.98
CA THR A 5 5.99 2.55 8.23
C THR A 5 5.99 3.83 9.05
N ILE A 6 7.08 4.12 9.78
CA ILE A 6 7.18 5.32 10.63
C ILE A 6 7.73 6.49 9.82
N THR A 7 8.88 6.31 9.19
CA THR A 7 9.60 7.38 8.46
C THR A 7 9.91 7.04 7.01
N GLY A 8 9.53 5.85 6.52
CA GLY A 8 9.95 5.34 5.22
C GLY A 8 11.21 4.46 5.27
N GLY A 9 11.90 4.39 6.43
CA GLY A 9 13.02 3.48 6.66
C GLY A 9 14.12 3.61 5.59
N MET A 10 14.56 2.46 5.06
CA MET A 10 15.56 2.40 3.97
C MET A 10 15.09 3.06 2.67
N PHE A 11 13.78 3.14 2.45
CA PHE A 11 13.21 3.71 1.24
C PHE A 11 12.96 5.22 1.36
N SER A 12 13.41 5.84 2.45
CA SER A 12 13.13 7.24 2.77
C SER A 12 13.82 8.28 1.87
N THR A 13 14.87 7.91 1.13
CA THR A 13 15.61 8.81 0.24
C THR A 13 15.29 8.56 -1.24
N ASP A 14 15.37 7.30 -1.71
CA ASP A 14 15.51 7.01 -3.14
C ASP A 14 14.28 6.44 -3.84
N SER A 15 13.12 6.35 -3.16
CA SER A 15 11.91 5.77 -3.77
C SER A 15 10.85 6.82 -4.12
N TYR A 16 10.31 6.76 -5.34
CA TYR A 16 9.25 7.68 -5.82
C TYR A 16 7.84 7.21 -5.43
N SER A 17 7.65 5.90 -5.30
CA SER A 17 6.34 5.26 -5.11
C SER A 17 6.00 4.95 -3.65
N THR A 18 6.83 5.33 -2.68
CA THR A 18 6.57 5.01 -1.26
C THR A 18 6.24 6.26 -0.45
N VAL A 19 5.20 6.16 0.38
CA VAL A 19 4.82 7.23 1.31
C VAL A 19 5.75 7.22 2.51
N ARG A 20 6.32 8.38 2.85
CA ARG A 20 7.20 8.57 4.01
C ARG A 20 6.37 8.62 5.30
N GLY A 21 6.02 7.45 5.82
CA GLY A 21 5.25 7.26 7.05
C GLY A 21 3.75 7.09 6.80
N VAL A 22 3.15 6.12 7.48
CA VAL A 22 1.71 5.81 7.35
C VAL A 22 0.82 6.82 8.07
N ASP A 23 1.38 7.61 8.99
CA ASP A 23 0.68 8.66 9.74
C ASP A 23 0.05 9.75 8.86
N LYS A 24 0.56 9.89 7.63
CA LYS A 24 0.01 10.81 6.62
C LYS A 24 -1.30 10.32 6.00
N LEU A 25 -1.59 9.03 6.10
CA LEU A 25 -2.77 8.40 5.48
C LEU A 25 -3.82 8.04 6.54
N ILE A 26 -3.37 7.46 7.65
CA ILE A 26 -4.23 6.90 8.69
C ILE A 26 -3.62 7.30 10.04
N PRO A 27 -4.41 7.78 11.02
CA PRO A 27 -3.91 8.05 12.36
C PRO A 27 -3.35 6.77 12.98
N VAL A 28 -2.11 6.84 13.49
CA VAL A 28 -1.44 5.70 14.10
C VAL A 28 -1.57 5.74 15.62
N ASP A 29 -2.11 4.67 16.21
CA ASP A 29 -2.27 4.58 17.67
C ASP A 29 -0.96 4.26 18.41
N VAL A 30 -0.11 3.41 17.85
CA VAL A 30 1.16 2.98 18.47
C VAL A 30 2.25 2.80 17.42
N TYR A 31 3.42 3.39 17.69
CA TYR A 31 4.63 3.25 16.87
C TYR A 31 5.55 2.16 17.42
N LEU A 32 5.98 1.24 16.54
CA LEU A 32 6.93 0.18 16.88
C LEU A 32 8.20 0.32 16.01
N PRO A 33 9.32 0.86 16.54
CA PRO A 33 10.57 0.95 15.80
C PRO A 33 11.25 -0.42 15.66
N GLY A 34 11.96 -0.61 14.55
CA GLY A 34 12.70 -1.85 14.24
C GLY A 34 12.74 -2.15 12.74
N CYS A 35 13.73 -2.94 12.30
CA CYS A 35 13.88 -3.33 10.90
C CYS A 35 14.60 -4.68 10.77
N PRO A 36 13.93 -5.83 11.03
CA PRO A 36 12.58 -6.01 11.58
C PRO A 36 12.55 -5.84 13.12
N PRO A 37 11.39 -5.47 13.72
CA PRO A 37 11.27 -5.37 15.17
C PRO A 37 11.41 -6.74 15.84
N LYS A 38 11.98 -6.76 17.05
CA LYS A 38 12.09 -7.98 17.87
C LYS A 38 10.69 -8.48 18.28
N PRO A 39 10.48 -9.80 18.38
CA PRO A 39 9.16 -10.37 18.69
C PRO A 39 8.63 -9.92 20.05
N GLU A 40 9.49 -9.69 21.04
CA GLU A 40 9.08 -9.18 22.37
C GLU A 40 8.46 -7.79 22.25
N ALA A 41 9.01 -6.94 21.39
CA ALA A 41 8.52 -5.58 21.18
C ALA A 41 7.16 -5.55 20.45
N VAL A 42 6.87 -6.58 19.63
CA VAL A 42 5.54 -6.74 19.01
C VAL A 42 4.48 -7.07 20.06
N ILE A 43 4.79 -7.97 21.00
CA ILE A 43 3.87 -8.37 22.08
C ILE A 43 3.57 -7.18 23.00
N ASP A 44 4.59 -6.38 23.33
CA ASP A 44 4.42 -5.15 24.11
C ASP A 44 3.54 -4.12 23.38
N ALA A 45 3.75 -3.91 22.07
CA ALA A 45 2.94 -3.01 21.27
C ALA A 45 1.46 -3.41 21.23
N ILE A 46 1.16 -4.72 21.12
CA ILE A 46 -0.22 -5.23 21.18
C ILE A 46 -0.83 -4.97 22.55
N THR A 47 -0.05 -5.12 23.62
CA THR A 47 -0.51 -4.86 24.99
C THR A 47 -0.84 -3.38 25.18
N LYS A 48 0.02 -2.48 24.69
CA LYS A 48 -0.22 -1.02 24.70
C LYS A 48 -1.46 -0.61 23.88
N LEU A 49 -1.68 -1.23 22.73
CA LEU A 49 -2.88 -0.98 21.90
C LEU A 49 -4.17 -1.36 22.63
N ARG A 50 -4.17 -2.48 23.38
CA ARG A 50 -5.35 -2.90 24.15
C ARG A 50 -5.73 -1.90 25.23
N LEU A 51 -4.76 -1.22 25.83
CA LEU A 51 -4.98 -0.21 26.86
C LEU A 51 -5.52 1.11 26.26
N ASN A 52 -5.10 1.47 25.04
CA ASN A 52 -5.39 2.77 24.41
C ASN A 52 -6.63 2.77 23.49
N LYS A 53 -7.69 2.06 23.85
CA LYS A 53 -8.84 1.84 22.94
C LYS A 53 -9.74 3.09 22.82
N GLN A 54 -9.55 3.88 21.77
CA GLN A 54 -10.50 4.94 21.35
C GLN A 54 -10.88 4.71 19.88
N ILE A 55 -12.09 4.20 19.64
CA ILE A 55 -12.60 3.96 18.29
C ILE A 55 -13.59 5.09 17.96
N GLY A 56 -13.11 6.11 17.25
CA GLY A 56 -13.93 7.20 16.72
C GLY A 56 -14.41 6.90 15.29
N CYS A 57 -15.63 7.32 14.96
CA CYS A 57 -16.20 7.19 13.63
C CYS A 57 -15.69 8.30 12.71
N PHE A 58 -14.75 7.98 11.80
CA PHE A 58 -14.28 8.91 10.77
C PHE A 58 -15.16 8.82 9.52
N THR A 59 -16.36 9.43 9.55
CA THR A 59 -17.19 9.59 8.34
C THR A 59 -16.79 10.86 7.60
N THR A 60 -16.01 10.75 6.54
CA THR A 60 -15.76 11.87 5.61
C THR A 60 -16.51 11.64 4.29
N ASN A 61 -17.59 12.41 4.10
CA ASN A 61 -18.34 12.43 2.85
C ASN A 61 -17.51 13.15 1.78
N HIS A 62 -17.01 12.42 0.79
CA HIS A 62 -16.30 13.00 -0.35
C HIS A 62 -17.03 12.66 -1.65
N LYS A 63 -17.21 13.67 -2.51
CA LYS A 63 -17.87 13.52 -3.82
C LYS A 63 -16.87 12.93 -4.82
N PHE A 64 -16.65 11.62 -4.75
CA PHE A 64 -15.80 10.91 -5.71
C PHE A 64 -16.57 10.67 -7.02
N ARG A 65 -16.01 11.14 -8.14
CA ARG A 65 -16.53 10.79 -9.47
C ARG A 65 -16.00 9.40 -9.83
N VAL A 66 -16.86 8.39 -9.77
CA VAL A 66 -16.51 7.00 -10.10
C VAL A 66 -16.13 6.90 -11.59
N GLY A 67 -14.87 6.61 -11.87
CA GLY A 67 -14.38 6.22 -13.20
C GLY A 67 -14.57 4.73 -13.46
N ARG A 68 -14.50 4.30 -14.74
CA ARG A 68 -14.54 2.86 -15.08
C ARG A 68 -13.27 2.17 -14.57
N SER A 69 -13.40 0.98 -13.98
CA SER A 69 -12.28 0.18 -13.48
C SER A 69 -11.31 -0.16 -14.62
N MET A 70 -10.01 0.06 -14.41
CA MET A 70 -8.95 -0.33 -15.36
C MET A 70 -8.57 -1.81 -15.20
N ASN A 71 -8.89 -2.42 -14.06
CA ASN A 71 -8.63 -3.83 -13.79
C ASN A 71 -9.85 -4.65 -14.23
N ASN A 72 -10.10 -4.75 -15.53
CA ASN A 72 -10.98 -5.79 -16.06
C ASN A 72 -10.23 -7.11 -15.89
N GLY A 73 -10.75 -8.02 -15.07
CA GLY A 73 -10.12 -9.28 -14.64
C GLY A 73 -9.87 -10.32 -15.74
N ASN A 74 -9.28 -9.89 -16.85
CA ASN A 74 -8.94 -10.67 -18.02
C ASN A 74 -7.45 -11.01 -18.01
N TYR A 75 -6.99 -11.59 -16.89
CA TYR A 75 -5.63 -12.11 -16.76
C TYR A 75 -5.39 -13.28 -17.74
N ASP A 76 -6.46 -14.01 -18.12
CA ASP A 76 -6.43 -15.14 -19.05
C ASP A 76 -6.54 -14.74 -20.54
N GLN A 77 -7.01 -13.54 -20.87
CA GLN A 77 -7.14 -13.10 -22.28
C GLN A 77 -5.83 -12.61 -22.91
N ARG A 78 -4.71 -12.57 -22.17
CA ARG A 78 -3.38 -12.27 -22.75
C ARG A 78 -2.84 -13.38 -23.67
N PHE A 79 -3.44 -14.57 -23.71
CA PHE A 79 -3.15 -15.56 -24.76
C PHE A 79 -3.70 -15.19 -26.14
N LEU A 80 -4.56 -14.17 -26.24
CA LEU A 80 -5.04 -13.64 -27.52
C LEU A 80 -4.26 -12.39 -27.97
N TYR A 81 -2.95 -12.34 -27.70
CA TYR A 81 -2.07 -11.61 -28.62
C TYR A 81 -1.97 -12.43 -29.91
N GLN A 82 -3.03 -12.38 -30.73
CA GLN A 82 -2.89 -12.77 -32.13
C GLN A 82 -1.96 -11.71 -32.75
N PRO A 83 -0.74 -12.07 -33.17
CA PRO A 83 0.10 -11.13 -33.89
C PRO A 83 -0.67 -10.70 -35.14
N PRO A 84 -0.76 -9.40 -35.45
CA PRO A 84 -1.47 -8.99 -36.64
C PRO A 84 -0.69 -9.49 -37.86
N ILE A 85 -1.40 -10.19 -38.74
CA ILE A 85 -0.96 -10.59 -40.09
C ILE A 85 -0.86 -9.33 -40.94
N TYR A 86 0.13 -8.47 -40.67
CA TYR A 86 0.49 -7.39 -41.57
C TYR A 86 1.71 -7.81 -42.39
N PHE A 87 1.38 -8.11 -43.64
CA PHE A 87 2.10 -7.62 -44.81
C PHE A 87 3.45 -8.31 -45.10
N ARG A 88 3.35 -9.38 -45.90
CA ARG A 88 4.27 -9.59 -47.02
C ARG A 88 4.58 -8.23 -47.65
N ASP A 89 5.84 -7.86 -47.75
CA ASP A 89 6.34 -7.17 -48.92
C ASP A 89 7.74 -7.69 -49.30
N PRO A 90 7.98 -7.94 -50.60
CA PRO A 90 9.22 -8.50 -51.11
C PRO A 90 10.23 -7.41 -51.48
N TYR A 91 11.52 -7.76 -51.33
CA TYR A 91 12.76 -7.28 -51.96
C TYR A 91 13.86 -7.03 -50.94
#